data_AF-A0A661VEF9-F1
#
_entry.id   AF-A0A661VEF9-F1
#
_cell.length_a   1.000
_cell.length_b   1.000
_cell.length_c   1.000
_cell.angle_alpha   90.00
_cell.angle_beta   90.00
_cell.angle_gamma   90.00
#
_symmetry.space_group_name_H-M   'P 1'
#
loop_
_entity.id
_entity.type
_entity.pdbx_description
1 polymer ?
#
loop_
_entity_poly.entity_id
_entity_poly.type
_entity_poly.pdbx_seq_one_letter_code
_entity_poly.pdbx_strand_id
1 'polypeptide(L)'
;MGQGYITKTKDNKMKKQEQRIAIARHISSHARIPYLNMPDYCNDLNAIHEAEKVLTYNQQNYYEGTLCGVIRKERGINPHTCAARASFTTYATAAQRAEAFLKTLNLWT
;
A
#
# COMPACT_ATOMS: atom_id res chain seq x y z
N MET A 1 -30.41 -22.12 -12.88
CA MET A 1 -30.24 -20.97 -11.95
C MET A 1 -28.79 -20.50 -12.06
N GLY A 2 -28.52 -19.21 -12.30
CA GLY A 2 -27.18 -18.65 -12.12
C GLY A 2 -26.56 -17.83 -13.28
N GLN A 3 -27.23 -16.76 -13.75
CA GLN A 3 -26.57 -15.75 -14.61
C GLN A 3 -26.81 -14.28 -14.16
N GLY A 4 -27.21 -14.04 -12.91
CA GLY A 4 -27.61 -12.70 -12.43
C GLY A 4 -26.57 -11.92 -11.60
N TYR A 5 -25.42 -12.50 -11.24
CA TYR A 5 -24.53 -11.94 -10.20
C TYR A 5 -23.21 -11.31 -10.72
N ILE A 6 -22.83 -11.52 -11.98
CA ILE A 6 -21.52 -11.08 -12.50
C ILE A 6 -21.59 -9.69 -13.16
N THR A 7 -22.77 -9.24 -13.59
CA THR A 7 -22.95 -7.94 -14.28
C THR A 7 -23.01 -6.76 -13.31
N LYS A 8 -23.73 -6.90 -12.18
CA LYS A 8 -23.93 -5.80 -11.21
C LYS A 8 -22.65 -5.31 -10.53
N THR A 9 -21.67 -6.17 -10.29
CA THR A 9 -20.41 -5.80 -9.62
C THR A 9 -19.45 -5.08 -10.56
N LYS A 10 -19.40 -5.46 -11.86
CA LYS A 10 -18.62 -4.75 -12.88
C LYS A 10 -19.23 -3.39 -13.20
N ASP A 11 -20.55 -3.31 -13.32
CA ASP A 11 -21.25 -2.03 -13.55
C ASP A 11 -21.09 -1.05 -12.38
N ASN A 12 -21.11 -1.54 -11.14
CA ASN A 12 -20.88 -0.70 -9.96
C ASN A 12 -19.42 -0.25 -9.84
N LYS A 13 -18.46 -1.10 -10.23
CA LYS A 13 -17.03 -0.76 -10.28
C LYS A 13 -16.72 0.26 -11.39
N MET A 14 -17.32 0.09 -12.56
CA MET A 14 -17.25 1.02 -13.70
C MET A 14 -17.85 2.38 -13.31
N LYS A 15 -19.05 2.41 -12.73
CA LYS A 15 -19.69 3.65 -12.26
C LYS A 15 -18.88 4.37 -11.18
N LYS A 16 -18.28 3.64 -10.23
CA LYS A 16 -17.39 4.22 -9.21
C LYS A 16 -16.10 4.78 -9.83
N GLN A 17 -15.59 4.18 -10.90
CA GLN A 17 -14.41 4.65 -11.61
C GLN A 17 -14.72 5.88 -12.47
N GLU A 18 -15.87 5.93 -13.13
CA GLU A 18 -16.38 7.10 -13.85
C GLU A 18 -16.65 8.27 -12.90
N GLN A 19 -17.24 8.01 -11.73
CA GLN A 19 -17.40 9.02 -10.67
C GLN A 19 -16.06 9.55 -10.17
N ARG A 20 -15.06 8.68 -9.97
CA ARG A 20 -13.70 9.10 -9.59
C ARG A 20 -13.04 9.98 -10.65
N ILE A 21 -13.20 9.63 -11.92
CA ILE A 21 -12.67 10.41 -13.05
C ILE A 21 -13.40 11.76 -13.18
N ALA A 22 -14.73 11.77 -13.00
CA ALA A 22 -15.53 13.00 -13.03
C ALA A 22 -15.16 13.96 -11.89
N ILE A 23 -14.95 13.44 -10.67
CA ILE A 23 -14.46 14.22 -9.52
C ILE A 23 -13.04 14.74 -9.80
N ALA A 24 -12.13 13.91 -10.32
CA ALA A 24 -10.76 14.33 -10.64
C ALA A 24 -10.72 15.43 -11.72
N ARG A 25 -11.61 15.37 -12.72
CA ARG A 25 -11.76 16.40 -13.76
C ARG A 25 -12.38 17.69 -13.21
N HIS A 26 -13.41 17.57 -12.38
CA HIS A 26 -14.05 18.71 -11.73
C HIS A 26 -13.07 19.46 -10.82
N ILE A 27 -12.28 18.72 -10.03
CA ILE A 27 -11.21 19.27 -9.19
C ILE A 27 -10.10 19.90 -10.04
N SER A 28 -9.67 19.26 -11.14
CA SER A 28 -8.64 19.84 -12.04
C SER A 28 -9.06 21.18 -12.66
N SER A 29 -10.36 21.37 -12.92
CA SER A 29 -10.86 22.60 -13.55
C SER A 29 -11.01 23.79 -12.60
N HIS A 30 -11.08 23.57 -11.28
CA HIS A 30 -11.44 24.63 -10.32
C HIS A 30 -10.40 24.88 -9.22
N ALA A 31 -9.26 24.18 -9.23
CA ALA A 31 -8.36 24.24 -8.10
C ALA A 31 -6.93 23.80 -8.45
N ARG A 32 -5.99 24.76 -8.51
CA ARG A 32 -4.59 24.47 -8.15
C ARG A 32 -4.56 24.14 -6.66
N ILE A 33 -4.89 22.92 -6.27
CA ILE A 33 -4.95 22.46 -4.86
C ILE A 33 -4.05 21.23 -4.69
N PRO A 34 -3.38 21.09 -3.53
CA PRO A 34 -2.04 20.51 -3.36
C PRO A 34 -1.99 18.98 -3.31
N TYR A 35 -2.89 18.28 -4.01
CA TYR A 35 -2.76 16.83 -4.22
C TYR A 35 -1.53 16.47 -5.06
N LEU A 36 -0.90 17.45 -5.73
CA LEU A 36 0.41 17.27 -6.35
C LEU A 36 1.56 17.11 -5.32
N ASN A 37 1.36 17.48 -4.06
CA ASN A 37 2.40 17.45 -3.02
C ASN A 37 2.21 16.35 -1.97
N MET A 38 1.19 15.49 -2.10
CA MET A 38 1.08 14.33 -1.21
C MET A 38 2.14 13.30 -1.63
N PRO A 39 3.08 12.92 -0.74
CA PRO A 39 4.13 11.99 -1.13
C PRO A 39 3.53 10.66 -1.58
N ASP A 40 4.00 10.13 -2.71
CA ASP A 40 3.54 8.85 -3.25
C ASP A 40 4.26 7.70 -2.54
N TYR A 41 3.88 7.43 -1.30
CA TYR A 41 4.53 6.42 -0.45
C TYR A 41 4.56 5.01 -1.05
N CYS A 42 3.65 4.69 -1.99
CA CYS A 42 3.60 3.37 -2.63
C CYS A 42 4.57 3.23 -3.81
N ASN A 43 5.00 4.34 -4.43
CA ASN A 43 5.87 4.32 -5.61
C ASN A 43 7.19 5.08 -5.39
N ASP A 44 7.34 5.82 -4.30
CA ASP A 44 8.53 6.60 -3.96
C ASP A 44 9.21 6.06 -2.70
N LEU A 45 10.40 5.49 -2.88
CA LEU A 45 11.22 4.96 -1.79
C LEU A 45 11.73 6.05 -0.85
N ASN A 46 11.94 7.28 -1.34
CA ASN A 46 12.38 8.39 -0.50
C ASN A 46 11.23 8.85 0.40
N ALA A 47 10.01 8.94 -0.15
CA ALA A 47 8.82 9.30 0.63
C ALA A 47 8.60 8.35 1.81
N ILE A 48 8.62 7.03 1.57
CA ILE A 48 8.43 6.05 2.66
C ILE A 48 9.61 6.06 3.64
N HIS A 49 10.83 6.31 3.16
CA HIS A 49 11.99 6.43 4.05
C HIS A 49 11.83 7.61 5.02
N GLU A 50 11.36 8.77 4.56
CA GLU A 50 11.07 9.90 5.46
C GLU A 50 9.97 9.57 6.48
N ALA A 51 8.93 8.84 6.06
CA ALA A 51 7.87 8.40 6.97
C ALA A 51 8.39 7.41 8.03
N GLU A 52 9.25 6.46 7.67
CA GLU A 52 9.80 5.46 8.60
C GLU A 52 10.61 6.07 9.76
N LYS A 53 11.18 7.27 9.58
CA LYS A 53 11.96 7.95 10.63
C LYS A 53 11.14 8.29 11.88
N VAL A 54 9.82 8.37 11.77
CA VAL A 54 8.94 8.68 12.90
C VAL A 54 8.63 7.45 13.77
N LEU A 55 9.02 6.24 13.33
CA LEU A 55 8.83 5.02 14.11
C LEU A 55 9.69 5.05 15.37
N THR A 56 9.07 4.72 16.50
CA THR A 56 9.80 4.44 17.74
C THR A 56 10.63 3.17 17.62
N TYR A 57 11.64 3.01 18.47
CA TYR A 57 12.48 1.81 18.51
C TYR A 57 11.68 0.50 18.61
N ASN A 58 10.61 0.49 19.42
CA ASN A 58 9.74 -0.68 19.56
C ASN A 58 8.95 -0.96 18.27
N GLN A 59 8.49 0.09 17.59
CA GLN A 59 7.79 -0.04 16.31
C GLN A 59 8.72 -0.50 15.18
N GLN A 60 9.99 -0.10 15.18
CA GLN A 60 10.98 -0.55 14.18
C GLN A 60 11.15 -2.07 14.19
N ASN A 61 11.25 -2.69 15.37
CA ASN A 61 11.34 -4.15 15.49
C ASN A 61 10.09 -4.85 14.95
N TYR A 62 8.90 -4.29 15.24
CA TYR A 62 7.64 -4.83 14.72
C TYR A 62 7.51 -4.63 13.21
N TYR A 63 7.96 -3.48 12.71
CA TYR A 63 7.97 -3.13 11.30
C TYR A 63 8.80 -4.10 10.48
N GLU A 64 10.03 -4.41 10.91
CA GLU A 64 10.89 -5.37 10.21
C GLU A 64 10.25 -6.77 10.12
N GLY A 65 9.63 -7.23 11.21
CA GLY A 65 8.89 -8.49 11.22
C GLY A 65 7.71 -8.48 10.24
N THR A 66 6.96 -7.38 10.24
CA THR A 66 5.80 -7.18 9.37
C THR A 66 6.20 -7.12 7.90
N LEU A 67 7.27 -6.37 7.56
CA LEU A 67 7.80 -6.26 6.21
C LEU A 67 8.27 -7.60 5.66
N CYS A 68 8.99 -8.38 6.48
CA CYS A 68 9.37 -9.74 6.13
C CYS A 68 8.14 -10.61 5.83
N GLY A 69 7.07 -10.49 6.63
CA GLY A 69 5.80 -11.18 6.41
C GLY A 69 5.11 -10.80 5.09
N VAL A 70 5.05 -9.51 4.76
CA VAL A 70 4.49 -9.00 3.50
C VAL A 70 5.23 -9.59 2.30
N ILE A 71 6.56 -9.51 2.30
CA ILE A 71 7.39 -10.01 1.19
C ILE A 71 7.27 -11.53 1.04
N ARG A 72 7.27 -12.28 2.15
CA ARG A 72 7.11 -13.75 2.11
C ARG A 72 5.77 -14.15 1.54
N LYS A 73 4.69 -13.48 1.93
CA LYS A 73 3.35 -13.72 1.41
C LYS A 73 3.28 -13.51 -0.10
N GLU A 74 3.82 -12.40 -0.59
CA GLU A 74 3.82 -12.07 -2.02
C GLU A 74 4.66 -13.05 -2.85
N ARG A 75 5.82 -13.47 -2.31
CA ARG A 75 6.72 -14.44 -2.97
C ARG A 75 6.31 -15.90 -2.79
N GLY A 76 5.25 -16.20 -2.03
CA GLY A 76 4.83 -17.57 -1.72
C GLY A 76 5.87 -18.36 -0.91
N ILE A 77 6.75 -17.69 -0.17
CA ILE A 77 7.83 -18.32 0.60
C ILE A 77 7.25 -18.86 1.91
N ASN A 78 7.55 -20.12 2.22
CA ASN A 78 7.11 -20.74 3.46
C ASN A 78 7.69 -20.01 4.69
N PRO A 79 6.84 -19.58 5.65
CA PRO A 79 7.29 -18.84 6.84
C PRO A 79 8.27 -19.60 7.73
N HIS A 80 8.36 -20.92 7.61
CA HIS A 80 9.28 -21.79 8.36
C HIS A 80 10.68 -21.89 7.74
N THR A 81 10.92 -21.26 6.58
CA THR A 81 12.27 -21.24 5.99
C THR A 81 13.18 -20.25 6.71
N CYS A 82 14.41 -20.69 7.02
CA CYS A 82 15.44 -19.93 7.72
C CYS A 82 16.09 -18.81 6.89
N ALA A 83 15.40 -18.30 5.86
CA ALA A 83 15.95 -17.25 5.04
C ALA A 83 15.99 -15.93 5.85
N ALA A 84 17.17 -15.31 5.89
CA ALA A 84 17.50 -14.18 6.76
C ALA A 84 16.58 -12.98 6.49
N ARG A 85 15.98 -12.41 7.54
CA ARG A 85 15.04 -11.28 7.44
C ARG A 85 15.65 -10.09 6.69
N ALA A 86 16.91 -9.77 6.99
CA ALA A 86 17.65 -8.67 6.40
C ALA A 86 17.79 -8.78 4.87
N SER A 87 17.97 -9.99 4.35
CA SER A 87 18.16 -10.21 2.91
C SER A 87 16.89 -9.91 2.10
N PHE A 88 15.71 -10.09 2.67
CA PHE A 88 14.45 -9.78 1.99
C PHE A 88 14.09 -8.31 2.09
N THR A 89 14.23 -7.71 3.26
CA THR A 89 13.81 -6.32 3.52
C THR A 89 14.67 -5.31 2.77
N THR A 90 15.93 -5.64 2.46
CA THR A 90 16.85 -4.78 1.67
C THR A 90 16.32 -4.49 0.26
N TYR A 91 15.59 -5.44 -0.35
CA TYR A 91 15.04 -5.32 -1.71
C TYR A 91 13.54 -5.05 -1.71
N ALA A 92 12.99 -4.55 -0.61
CA ALA A 92 11.57 -4.25 -0.50
C ALA A 92 11.20 -3.06 -1.40
N THR A 93 10.09 -3.17 -2.13
CA THR A 93 9.53 -2.08 -2.91
C THR A 93 8.91 -1.01 -2.00
N ALA A 94 8.69 0.20 -2.51
CA ALA A 94 8.00 1.26 -1.78
C ALA A 94 6.61 0.81 -1.29
N ALA A 95 5.84 0.12 -2.13
CA ALA A 95 4.54 -0.45 -1.77
C ALA A 95 4.62 -1.47 -0.62
N GLN A 96 5.60 -2.38 -0.64
CA GLN A 96 5.79 -3.37 0.43
C GLN A 96 6.13 -2.69 1.77
N ARG A 97 7.01 -1.67 1.72
CA ARG A 97 7.37 -0.86 2.89
C ARG A 97 6.16 -0.07 3.41
N ALA A 98 5.39 0.55 2.52
CA ALA A 98 4.17 1.28 2.88
C ALA A 98 3.11 0.37 3.54
N GLU A 99 2.88 -0.83 2.99
CA GLU A 99 1.96 -1.80 3.60
C GLU A 99 2.43 -2.20 5.01
N ALA A 100 3.70 -2.52 5.18
CA ALA A 100 4.26 -2.88 6.48
C ALA A 100 4.23 -1.72 7.48
N PHE A 101 4.45 -0.49 7.03
CA PHE A 101 4.40 0.72 7.84
C PHE A 101 2.99 0.96 8.37
N LEU A 102 1.98 0.90 7.50
CA LEU A 102 0.57 1.08 7.90
C LEU A 102 0.10 0.00 8.87
N LYS A 103 0.51 -1.26 8.65
CA LYS A 103 0.26 -2.37 9.58
C LYS A 103 0.94 -2.14 10.93
N THR A 104 2.15 -1.61 10.94
CA THR A 104 2.90 -1.28 12.18
C THR A 104 2.19 -0.23 13.01
N LEU A 105 1.55 0.74 12.36
CA LEU A 105 0.74 1.77 13.02
C LEU A 105 -0.69 1.30 13.32
N ASN A 106 -1.03 0.04 13.01
CA ASN A 106 -2.37 -0.52 13.13
C ASN A 106 -3.44 0.26 12.34
N LEU A 107 -3.03 0.88 11.22
CA LEU A 107 -3.90 1.64 10.31
C LEU A 107 -4.42 0.79 9.14
N TRP A 108 -3.91 -0.43 9.01
CA TRP A 108 -4.30 -1.39 7.96
C TRP A 108 -4.27 -2.80 8.55
N THR A 109 -5.36 -3.55 8.36
CA THR A 109 -5.52 -4.95 8.79
C THR A 109 -5.57 -5.90 7.60
#